data_AF-A0A7C7UPM4-F1
#
_entry.id   AF-A0A7C7UPM4-F1
#
_cell.length_a   1.000
_cell.length_b   1.000
_cell.length_c   1.000
_cell.angle_alpha   90.00
_cell.angle_beta   90.00
_cell.angle_gamma   90.00
#
_symmetry.space_group_name_H-M   'P 1'
#
loop_
_entity.id
_entity.type
_entity.pdbx_description
1 polymer ?
#
loop_
_entity_poly.entity_id
_entity_poly.type
_entity_poly.pdbx_seq_one_letter_code
_entity_poly.pdbx_strand_id
1 'polypeptide(L)'
;MNETTSTRAWLADKWERLIAVDVPDEEEARRGRLFNTLMVISTGIVTTLALTFVLIWALGLTPAFAAWLGAAFPLAFIPISLFCLAQARRGRVRPMIALYVWVNFFGIALAALVFDGIRSNAWVLYIWTITIAGTLLAPGYALRMTGLVVGYSLHWSSAWPSALPT
;
A
#
# COMPACT_ATOMS: atom_id res chain seq x y z
N MET A 1 -22.13 -13.82 -33.55
CA MET A 1 -22.08 -14.00 -32.08
C MET A 1 -20.64 -13.69 -31.67
N ASN A 2 -20.41 -12.51 -31.11
CA ASN A 2 -19.08 -11.85 -31.10
C ASN A 2 -18.16 -12.42 -30.00
N GLU A 3 -16.95 -12.84 -30.40
CA GLU A 3 -15.83 -13.23 -29.52
C GLU A 3 -15.58 -12.22 -28.38
N THR A 4 -15.71 -10.93 -28.67
CA THR A 4 -15.50 -9.84 -27.70
C THR A 4 -16.47 -9.87 -26.52
N THR A 5 -17.69 -10.36 -26.70
CA THR A 5 -18.68 -10.51 -25.63
C THR A 5 -18.33 -11.69 -24.72
N SER A 6 -17.77 -12.76 -25.29
CA SER A 6 -17.31 -13.94 -24.55
C SER A 6 -16.10 -13.62 -23.66
N THR A 7 -15.11 -12.91 -24.19
CA THR A 7 -13.90 -12.53 -23.42
C THR A 7 -14.23 -11.59 -22.26
N ARG A 8 -15.11 -10.59 -22.47
CA ARG A 8 -15.54 -9.66 -21.41
C ARG A 8 -16.29 -10.38 -20.29
N ALA A 9 -17.19 -11.30 -20.64
CA ALA A 9 -17.92 -12.10 -19.66
C ALA A 9 -16.98 -13.01 -18.84
N TRP A 10 -16.00 -13.63 -19.50
CA TRP A 10 -14.99 -14.44 -18.82
C TRP A 10 -14.12 -13.63 -17.86
N LEU A 11 -13.68 -12.43 -18.27
CA LEU A 11 -12.92 -11.53 -17.41
C LEU A 11 -13.74 -11.07 -16.19
N ALA A 12 -15.02 -10.78 -16.38
CA ALA A 12 -15.92 -10.37 -15.31
C ALA A 12 -16.10 -11.49 -14.27
N ASP A 13 -16.35 -12.74 -14.70
CA ASP A 13 -16.47 -13.89 -13.78
C ASP A 13 -15.16 -14.15 -13.02
N LYS A 14 -14.00 -14.06 -13.69
CA LYS A 14 -12.70 -14.19 -13.02
C LYS A 14 -12.45 -13.08 -12.02
N TRP A 15 -12.81 -11.85 -12.36
CA TRP A 15 -12.69 -10.69 -11.49
C TRP A 15 -13.58 -10.84 -10.26
N GLU A 16 -14.86 -11.17 -10.44
CA GLU A 16 -15.80 -11.41 -9.34
C GLU A 16 -15.30 -12.50 -8.40
N ARG A 17 -14.79 -13.62 -8.92
CA ARG A 17 -14.17 -14.68 -8.11
C ARG A 17 -12.92 -14.22 -7.37
N LEU A 18 -12.14 -13.32 -7.96
CA LEU A 18 -10.92 -12.80 -7.34
C LEU A 18 -11.25 -11.88 -6.16
N ILE A 19 -12.26 -11.02 -6.31
CA ILE A 19 -12.67 -10.06 -5.27
C ILE A 19 -13.67 -10.63 -4.27
N ALA A 20 -14.30 -11.77 -4.55
CA ALA A 20 -15.29 -12.40 -3.69
C ALA A 20 -14.74 -12.70 -2.29
N VAL A 21 -15.58 -12.45 -1.29
CA VAL A 21 -15.27 -12.62 0.13
C VAL A 21 -16.39 -13.43 0.76
N ASP A 22 -16.01 -14.48 1.48
CA ASP A 22 -16.94 -15.38 2.17
C ASP A 22 -17.22 -14.85 3.59
N VAL A 23 -18.20 -13.95 3.70
CA VAL A 23 -18.62 -13.33 4.97
C VAL A 23 -20.16 -13.24 5.02
N PRO A 24 -20.80 -13.61 6.14
CA PRO A 24 -22.26 -13.58 6.28
C PRO A 24 -22.88 -12.17 6.38
N ASP A 25 -22.12 -11.16 6.80
CA ASP A 25 -22.55 -9.76 6.83
C ASP A 25 -22.33 -9.06 5.48
N GLU A 26 -23.38 -8.49 4.90
CA GLU A 26 -23.34 -7.80 3.61
C GLU A 26 -22.44 -6.56 3.63
N GLU A 27 -22.42 -5.83 4.75
CA GLU A 27 -21.61 -4.62 4.88
C GLU A 27 -20.11 -4.97 4.94
N GLU A 28 -19.76 -6.02 5.68
CA GLU A 28 -18.39 -6.53 5.73
C GLU A 28 -17.97 -7.19 4.41
N ALA A 29 -18.87 -7.87 3.71
CA ALA A 29 -18.63 -8.39 2.37
C ALA A 29 -18.38 -7.26 1.36
N ARG A 30 -19.14 -6.14 1.42
CA ARG A 30 -18.91 -4.95 0.58
C ARG A 30 -17.52 -4.36 0.83
N ARG A 31 -17.15 -4.17 2.10
CA ARG A 31 -15.81 -3.68 2.48
C ARG A 31 -14.71 -4.64 2.05
N GLY A 32 -14.95 -5.95 2.17
CA GLY A 32 -14.03 -6.99 1.72
C GLY A 32 -13.78 -6.95 0.21
N ARG A 33 -14.83 -6.80 -0.60
CA ARG A 33 -14.69 -6.64 -2.06
C ARG A 33 -13.92 -5.37 -2.45
N LEU A 34 -14.19 -4.25 -1.77
CA LEU A 34 -13.44 -3.01 -1.96
C LEU A 34 -11.97 -3.16 -1.58
N PHE A 35 -11.70 -3.79 -0.43
CA PHE A 35 -10.34 -4.09 0.00
C PHE A 35 -9.60 -5.00 -0.99
N ASN A 36 -10.22 -6.09 -1.44
CA ASN A 36 -9.63 -7.00 -2.42
C ASN A 36 -9.34 -6.29 -3.75
N THR A 37 -10.26 -5.44 -4.22
CA THR A 37 -10.04 -4.60 -5.40
C THR A 37 -8.81 -3.70 -5.23
N LEU A 38 -8.71 -3.02 -4.08
CA LEU A 38 -7.56 -2.18 -3.74
C LEU A 38 -6.27 -2.99 -3.64
N MET A 39 -6.30 -4.23 -3.13
CA MET A 39 -5.13 -5.11 -3.05
C MET A 39 -4.63 -5.50 -4.43
N VAL A 40 -5.53 -5.82 -5.37
CA VAL A 40 -5.14 -6.14 -6.75
C VAL A 40 -4.51 -4.93 -7.42
N ILE A 41 -5.13 -3.76 -7.30
CA ILE A 41 -4.60 -2.51 -7.88
C ILE A 41 -3.24 -2.16 -7.25
N SER A 42 -3.15 -2.19 -5.93
CA SER A 42 -1.92 -1.92 -5.18
C SER A 42 -0.80 -2.87 -5.59
N THR A 43 -1.07 -4.17 -5.65
CA THR A 43 -0.09 -5.18 -6.09
C THR A 43 0.39 -4.88 -7.51
N GLY A 44 -0.51 -4.50 -8.42
CA GLY A 44 -0.16 -4.10 -9.77
C GLY A 44 0.77 -2.88 -9.81
N ILE A 45 0.43 -1.81 -9.09
CA ILE A 45 1.26 -0.59 -8.99
C ILE A 45 2.64 -0.92 -8.45
N VAL A 46 2.70 -1.64 -7.33
CA VAL A 46 3.94 -2.01 -6.66
C VAL A 46 4.81 -2.91 -7.55
N THR A 47 4.19 -3.83 -8.29
CA THR A 47 4.90 -4.68 -9.26
C THR A 47 5.51 -3.84 -10.38
N THR A 48 4.76 -2.88 -10.92
CA THR A 48 5.27 -1.95 -11.94
C THR A 48 6.42 -1.09 -11.42
N LEU A 49 6.34 -0.63 -10.16
CA LEU A 49 7.44 0.09 -9.51
C LEU A 49 8.69 -0.79 -9.36
N ALA A 50 8.53 -2.03 -8.88
CA ALA A 50 9.64 -2.99 -8.78
C ALA A 50 10.30 -3.24 -10.15
N LEU A 51 9.49 -3.46 -11.19
CA LEU A 51 9.96 -3.64 -12.56
C LEU A 51 10.70 -2.40 -13.08
N THR A 52 10.23 -1.20 -12.75
CA THR A 52 10.86 0.05 -13.14
C THR A 52 12.26 0.18 -12.53
N PHE A 53 12.43 -0.13 -11.24
CA PHE A 53 13.75 -0.13 -10.59
C PHE A 53 14.70 -1.19 -11.19
N VAL A 54 14.19 -2.39 -11.48
CA VAL A 54 14.96 -3.42 -12.17
C VAL A 54 15.39 -2.96 -13.57
N LEU A 55 14.51 -2.28 -14.31
CA LEU A 55 14.81 -1.76 -15.64
C LEU A 55 15.84 -0.62 -15.60
N ILE A 56 15.69 0.32 -14.67
CA ILE A 56 16.65 1.42 -14.44
C ILE A 56 18.04 0.86 -14.13
N TRP A 57 18.11 -0.20 -13.31
CA TRP A 57 19.35 -0.91 -13.03
C TRP A 57 19.93 -1.59 -14.27
N ALA A 58 19.11 -2.32 -15.03
CA ALA A 58 19.53 -3.02 -16.25
C ALA A 58 20.03 -2.05 -17.35
N LEU A 59 19.49 -0.83 -17.39
CA LEU A 59 19.92 0.24 -18.29
C LEU A 59 21.16 1.02 -17.79
N GLY A 60 21.68 0.71 -16.60
CA GLY A 60 22.86 1.37 -16.02
C GLY A 60 22.62 2.82 -15.58
N LEU A 61 21.36 3.23 -15.41
CA LEU A 61 20.99 4.62 -15.10
C LEU A 61 21.17 4.97 -13.61
N THR A 62 21.38 3.99 -12.75
CA THR A 62 21.50 4.19 -11.29
C THR A 62 22.41 3.13 -10.68
N PRO A 63 23.24 3.45 -9.67
CA PRO A 63 24.05 2.46 -8.97
C PRO A 63 23.20 1.34 -8.37
N ALA A 64 23.74 0.11 -8.42
CA ALA A 64 23.02 -1.11 -8.00
C ALA A 64 22.44 -1.01 -6.60
N PHE A 65 23.15 -0.39 -5.66
CA PHE A 65 22.68 -0.20 -4.29
C PHE A 65 21.38 0.62 -4.22
N ALA A 66 21.31 1.77 -4.90
CA ALA A 66 20.14 2.63 -4.87
C ALA A 66 18.94 2.00 -5.59
N ALA A 67 19.18 1.31 -6.71
CA ALA A 67 18.12 0.59 -7.42
C ALA A 67 17.57 -0.59 -6.60
N TRP A 68 18.45 -1.34 -5.92
CA TRP A 68 18.04 -2.47 -5.08
C TRP A 68 17.28 -2.00 -3.84
N LEU A 69 17.74 -0.91 -3.20
CA LEU A 69 17.05 -0.30 -2.07
C LEU A 69 15.67 0.23 -2.46
N GLY A 70 15.55 0.84 -3.64
CA GLY A 70 14.27 1.27 -4.22
C GLY A 70 13.32 0.11 -4.56
N ALA A 71 13.86 -1.02 -5.01
CA ALA A 71 13.06 -2.22 -5.33
C ALA A 71 12.69 -3.06 -4.10
N ALA A 72 13.47 -3.01 -3.03
CA ALA A 72 13.28 -3.83 -1.83
C ALA A 72 11.93 -3.58 -1.14
N PHE A 73 11.52 -2.31 -1.03
CA PHE A 73 10.23 -1.93 -0.44
C PHE A 73 9.04 -2.49 -1.25
N PRO A 74 8.94 -2.24 -2.58
CA PRO A 74 7.96 -2.88 -3.43
C PRO A 74 7.95 -4.41 -3.35
N LEU A 75 9.12 -5.05 -3.43
CA LEU A 75 9.26 -6.50 -3.41
C LEU A 75 8.76 -7.10 -2.09
N ALA A 76 9.03 -6.45 -0.96
CA ALA A 76 8.51 -6.88 0.34
C ALA A 76 6.99 -6.70 0.44
N PHE A 77 6.41 -5.72 -0.27
CA PHE A 77 4.98 -5.44 -0.25
C PHE A 77 4.15 -6.48 -0.99
N ILE A 78 4.64 -7.01 -2.11
CA ILE A 78 3.93 -7.99 -2.95
C ILE A 78 3.44 -9.22 -2.15
N PRO A 79 4.28 -9.97 -1.42
CA PRO A 79 3.81 -11.15 -0.68
C PRO A 79 2.84 -10.77 0.44
N ILE A 80 3.00 -9.59 1.04
CA ILE A 80 2.09 -9.10 2.09
C ILE A 80 0.71 -8.80 1.51
N SER A 81 0.65 -8.09 0.37
CA SER A 81 -0.62 -7.81 -0.33
C SER A 81 -1.33 -9.09 -0.77
N LEU A 82 -0.59 -10.07 -1.30
CA LEU A 82 -1.14 -11.39 -1.67
C LEU A 82 -1.64 -12.18 -0.45
N PHE A 83 -0.91 -12.13 0.66
CA PHE A 83 -1.33 -12.75 1.91
C PHE A 83 -2.61 -12.12 2.45
N CYS A 84 -2.68 -10.78 2.49
CA CYS A 84 -3.86 -10.03 2.89
C CYS A 84 -5.06 -10.36 1.99
N LEU A 85 -4.87 -10.46 0.68
CA LEU A 85 -5.90 -10.86 -0.28
C LEU A 85 -6.41 -12.29 0.03
N ALA A 86 -5.51 -13.26 0.17
CA ALA A 86 -5.88 -14.65 0.43
C ALA A 86 -6.64 -14.80 1.76
N GLN A 87 -6.24 -14.06 2.80
CA GLN A 87 -6.86 -14.12 4.12
C GLN A 87 -8.17 -13.32 4.20
N ALA A 88 -8.28 -12.19 3.50
CA ALA A 88 -9.52 -11.43 3.40
C ALA A 88 -10.61 -12.25 2.70
N ARG A 89 -10.26 -13.05 1.69
CA ARG A 89 -11.17 -14.01 1.03
C ARG A 89 -11.74 -15.07 1.98
N ARG A 90 -10.99 -15.44 3.03
CA ARG A 90 -11.41 -16.38 4.10
C ARG A 90 -12.24 -15.73 5.21
N GLY A 91 -12.73 -14.51 4.97
CA GLY A 91 -13.60 -13.78 5.89
C GLY A 91 -12.89 -12.97 6.98
N ARG A 92 -11.57 -12.87 6.97
CA ARG A 92 -10.80 -12.06 7.94
C ARG A 92 -10.58 -10.62 7.44
N VAL A 93 -11.64 -9.93 7.05
CA VAL A 93 -11.57 -8.64 6.34
C VAL A 93 -10.94 -7.53 7.20
N ARG A 94 -11.59 -7.16 8.32
CA ARG A 94 -11.11 -6.11 9.21
C ARG A 94 -9.65 -6.25 9.71
N PRO A 95 -9.21 -7.41 10.23
CA PRO A 95 -7.83 -7.55 10.70
C PRO A 95 -6.81 -7.50 9.56
N MET A 96 -7.15 -7.97 8.36
CA MET A 96 -6.24 -7.87 7.21
C MET A 96 -6.15 -6.45 6.66
N ILE A 97 -7.25 -5.68 6.68
CA ILE A 97 -7.20 -4.24 6.38
C ILE A 97 -6.29 -3.54 7.38
N ALA A 98 -6.47 -3.79 8.69
CA ALA A 98 -5.61 -3.18 9.70
C ALA A 98 -4.14 -3.56 9.52
N LEU A 99 -3.83 -4.83 9.26
CA LEU A 99 -2.48 -5.29 8.98
C LEU A 99 -1.88 -4.56 7.78
N TYR A 100 -2.60 -4.50 6.66
CA TYR A 100 -2.16 -3.82 5.45
C TYR A 100 -1.87 -2.33 5.71
N VAL A 101 -2.77 -1.64 6.40
CA VAL A 101 -2.60 -0.22 6.71
C VAL A 101 -1.38 0.00 7.62
N TRP A 102 -1.21 -0.83 8.67
CA TRP A 102 -0.04 -0.73 9.55
C TRP A 102 1.27 -1.04 8.83
N VAL A 103 1.30 -2.08 7.99
CA VAL A 103 2.49 -2.41 7.21
C VAL A 103 2.85 -1.27 6.25
N ASN A 104 1.87 -0.67 5.56
CA ASN A 104 2.12 0.52 4.74
C ASN A 104 2.68 1.66 5.59
N PHE A 105 2.06 1.92 6.74
CA PHE A 105 2.46 2.99 7.64
C PHE A 105 3.92 2.85 8.08
N PHE A 106 4.30 1.67 8.57
CA PHE A 106 5.69 1.40 8.96
C PHE A 106 6.64 1.37 7.77
N GLY A 107 6.19 0.86 6.62
CA GLY A 107 6.98 0.85 5.39
C GLY A 107 7.32 2.27 4.93
N ILE A 108 6.35 3.19 4.97
CA ILE A 108 6.56 4.60 4.63
C ILE A 108 7.45 5.28 5.67
N ALA A 109 7.27 4.99 6.97
CA ALA A 109 8.14 5.52 8.03
C ALA A 109 9.60 5.11 7.81
N LEU A 110 9.83 3.83 7.49
CA LEU A 110 11.14 3.29 7.22
C LEU A 110 11.73 3.86 5.92
N ALA A 111 10.93 3.99 4.86
CA ALA A 111 11.35 4.60 3.61
C ALA A 111 11.74 6.08 3.81
N ALA A 112 10.94 6.84 4.56
CA ALA A 112 11.27 8.21 4.90
C ALA A 112 12.60 8.28 5.66
N LEU A 113 12.84 7.40 6.65
CA LEU A 113 14.14 7.33 7.35
C LEU A 113 15.32 7.01 6.42
N VAL A 114 15.11 6.17 5.40
CA VAL A 114 16.17 5.69 4.49
C VAL A 114 16.47 6.70 3.36
N PHE A 115 15.48 7.44 2.86
CA PHE A 115 15.57 8.30 1.67
C PHE A 115 15.42 9.81 1.98
N ASP A 116 16.17 10.38 2.93
CA ASP A 116 16.22 11.82 3.32
C ASP A 116 15.22 12.33 4.40
N GLY A 117 14.70 11.46 5.25
CA GLY A 117 13.95 11.85 6.45
C GLY A 117 12.72 12.73 6.15
N ILE A 118 12.65 13.91 6.77
CA ILE A 118 11.54 14.87 6.61
C ILE A 118 11.43 15.45 5.19
N ARG A 119 12.53 15.50 4.42
CA ARG A 119 12.51 16.05 3.06
C ARG A 119 12.14 15.03 1.99
N SER A 120 11.95 13.77 2.39
CA SER A 120 11.61 12.69 1.46
C SER A 120 10.21 12.86 0.88
N ASN A 121 10.04 12.65 -0.42
CA ASN A 121 8.70 12.62 -1.04
C ASN A 121 7.83 11.46 -0.53
N ALA A 122 8.41 10.52 0.24
CA ALA A 122 7.69 9.41 0.86
C ALA A 122 6.54 9.85 1.77
N TRP A 123 6.57 11.07 2.34
CA TRP A 123 5.47 11.58 3.19
C TRP A 123 4.12 11.65 2.46
N VAL A 124 4.13 11.89 1.15
CA VAL A 124 2.91 11.93 0.34
C VAL A 124 2.20 10.57 0.34
N LEU A 125 2.94 9.47 0.48
CA LEU A 125 2.39 8.12 0.53
C LEU A 125 1.54 7.86 1.78
N TYR A 126 1.71 8.65 2.87
CA TYR A 126 0.85 8.54 4.04
C TYR A 126 -0.59 8.92 3.74
N ILE A 127 -0.84 9.85 2.81
CA ILE A 127 -2.20 10.26 2.43
C ILE A 127 -2.99 9.04 2.01
N TRP A 128 -2.43 8.22 1.12
CA TRP A 128 -3.04 6.97 0.67
C TRP A 128 -3.37 6.02 1.82
N THR A 129 -2.41 5.82 2.73
CA THR A 129 -2.55 4.91 3.88
C THR A 129 -3.65 5.39 4.84
N ILE A 130 -3.70 6.69 5.12
CA ILE A 130 -4.70 7.32 5.99
C ILE A 130 -6.09 7.27 5.33
N THR A 131 -6.18 7.51 4.02
CA THR A 131 -7.44 7.40 3.27
C THR A 131 -7.99 5.96 3.32
N ILE A 132 -7.15 4.95 3.11
CA ILE A 132 -7.57 3.54 3.23
C ILE A 132 -8.02 3.22 4.65
N ALA A 133 -7.30 3.68 5.68
CA ALA A 133 -7.68 3.48 7.07
C ALA A 133 -9.06 4.09 7.38
N GLY A 134 -9.30 5.33 6.93
CA GLY A 134 -10.54 6.05 7.18
C GLY A 134 -11.74 5.45 6.44
N THR A 135 -11.55 5.03 5.19
CA THR A 135 -12.63 4.50 4.34
C THR A 135 -13.00 3.06 4.67
N LEU A 136 -12.04 2.21 5.07
CA LEU A 136 -12.29 0.78 5.25
C LEU A 136 -12.41 0.33 6.72
N LEU A 137 -11.71 0.98 7.66
CA LEU A 137 -11.78 0.64 9.09
C LEU A 137 -12.75 1.57 9.83
N ALA A 138 -12.31 2.80 10.05
CA ALA A 138 -13.08 3.82 10.76
C ALA A 138 -12.38 5.18 10.66
N PRO A 139 -13.11 6.30 10.72
CA PRO A 139 -12.54 7.65 10.76
C PRO A 139 -11.57 7.85 11.94
N GLY A 140 -11.84 7.22 13.09
CA GLY A 140 -10.95 7.26 14.25
C GLY A 140 -9.57 6.63 14.00
N TYR A 141 -9.49 5.65 13.10
CA TYR A 141 -8.22 5.03 12.71
C TYR A 141 -7.36 5.99 11.89
N ALA A 142 -7.98 6.73 10.97
CA ALA A 142 -7.33 7.79 10.21
C ALA A 142 -6.82 8.89 11.14
N LEU A 143 -7.64 9.36 12.09
CA LEU A 143 -7.21 10.38 13.07
C LEU A 143 -6.02 9.92 13.92
N ARG A 144 -6.02 8.66 14.36
CA ARG A 144 -4.89 8.08 15.11
C ARG A 144 -3.62 8.07 14.27
N MET A 145 -3.69 7.66 13.00
CA MET A 145 -2.54 7.63 12.10
C MET A 145 -2.04 9.02 11.78
N THR A 146 -2.92 9.97 11.47
CA THR A 146 -2.55 11.38 11.28
C THR A 146 -1.87 11.94 12.53
N GLY A 147 -2.41 11.65 13.72
CA GLY A 147 -1.79 12.04 14.99
C GLY A 147 -0.38 11.47 15.18
N LEU A 148 -0.16 10.20 14.82
CA LEU A 148 1.16 9.58 14.88
C LEU A 148 2.15 10.22 13.88
N VAL A 149 1.70 10.49 12.66
CA VAL A 149 2.50 11.16 11.62
C VAL A 149 2.90 12.56 12.09
N VAL A 150 1.94 13.36 12.54
CA VAL A 150 2.19 14.73 13.04
C VAL A 150 3.07 14.71 14.28
N GLY A 151 2.80 13.83 15.24
CA GLY A 151 3.61 13.68 16.45
C GLY A 151 5.05 13.28 16.14
N TYR A 152 5.25 12.37 15.20
CA TYR A 152 6.59 11.98 14.74
C TYR A 152 7.31 13.14 14.02
N SER A 153 6.62 13.87 13.13
CA SER A 153 7.20 15.06 12.48
C SER A 153 7.61 16.14 13.48
N LEU A 154 6.76 16.41 14.48
CA LEU A 154 7.04 17.38 15.54
C LEU A 154 8.21 16.93 16.43
N HIS A 155 8.21 15.66 16.86
CA HIS A 155 9.31 15.10 17.64
C HIS A 155 10.64 15.16 16.88
N TRP A 156 10.64 14.77 15.61
CA TRP A 156 11.81 14.82 14.74
C TRP A 156 12.30 16.26 14.53
N SER A 157 11.40 17.23 14.34
CA SER A 157 11.75 18.65 14.26
C SER A 157 12.33 19.23 15.56
N SER A 158 11.92 18.68 16.71
CA SER A 158 12.43 19.10 18.03
C SER A 158 13.75 18.43 18.41
N ALA A 159 13.98 17.20 17.95
CA ALA A 159 15.19 16.42 18.22
C ALA A 159 16.38 16.87 17.36
N TRP A 160 16.10 17.50 16.21
CA TRP A 160 17.10 18.10 15.34
C TRP A 160 16.75 19.57 15.15
N PRO A 161 17.16 20.47 16.06
CA PRO A 161 17.25 21.88 15.71
C PRO A 161 18.23 21.92 14.55
N SER A 162 17.73 22.14 13.34
CA SER A 162 18.60 22.46 12.22
C SER A 162 19.42 23.65 12.66
N ALA A 163 20.70 23.40 12.89
CA ALA A 163 21.77 24.27 12.49
C ALA A 163 21.42 24.78 11.09
N LEU A 164 20.75 25.93 11.03
CA LEU A 164 20.71 26.81 9.89
C LEU A 164 21.70 27.92 10.22
N PRO A 165 22.94 27.87 9.71
CA PRO A 165 23.62 29.09 9.36
C PRO A 165 22.95 29.59 8.07
N THR A 166 22.23 30.70 8.18
CA THR A 166 22.14 31.69 7.09
C THR A 166 22.94 32.90 7.51
#